data_AF-A0A837JEY2-F1
#
_entry.id   AF-A0A837JEY2-F1
#
_cell.length_a   1.000
_cell.length_b   1.000
_cell.length_c   1.000
_cell.angle_alpha   90.00
_cell.angle_beta   90.00
_cell.angle_gamma   90.00
#
_symmetry.space_group_name_H-M   'P 1'
#
loop_
_entity.id
_entity.type
_entity.pdbx_description
1 polymer ?
#
loop_
_entity_poly.entity_id
_entity_poly.type
_entity_poly.pdbx_seq_one_letter_code
_entity_poly.pdbx_strand_id
1 'polypeptide(L)'
;MKKSLVFATSIFTMSLLLTGCNNDDKEKFELSNTIDKTYLLNKQNGELFYIDNKTMYKVVTETETKNKIGEILNLEDTLEYSKISIKTKVYNDSVYYRFNLQYLPLIVEINDEANPSQKIKKDLSKVNFDEWRKTILSLDKNYSLTLVFVDQDNFTVATKTIPLRNLTVNFKDGITYEGSFAIDKSIATKINTLQYYYYFPEFNNIKQ
;
A
#
# COMPACT_ATOMS: atom_id res chain seq x y z
N MET A 1 15.62 -37.13 -45.73
CA MET A 1 14.16 -37.40 -45.70
C MET A 1 13.60 -36.70 -44.46
N LYS A 2 13.14 -35.44 -44.54
CA LYS A 2 11.75 -35.02 -44.79
C LYS A 2 10.70 -35.85 -44.03
N LYS A 3 9.99 -35.21 -43.10
CA LYS A 3 8.53 -35.01 -43.17
C LYS A 3 8.09 -33.90 -42.21
N SER A 4 7.61 -32.82 -42.81
CA SER A 4 6.77 -31.78 -42.24
C SER A 4 5.42 -32.37 -41.82
N LEU A 5 4.87 -31.96 -40.68
CA LEU A 5 3.46 -32.19 -40.37
C LEU A 5 2.69 -30.90 -40.59
N VAL A 6 1.87 -30.94 -41.63
CA VAL A 6 0.93 -29.91 -42.08
C VAL A 6 -0.32 -30.03 -41.22
N PHE A 7 -0.69 -28.99 -40.47
CA PHE A 7 -2.07 -28.89 -39.99
C PHE A 7 -2.92 -28.32 -41.12
N ALA A 8 -3.63 -29.24 -41.77
CA ALA A 8 -4.57 -28.95 -42.82
C ALA A 8 -5.70 -28.06 -42.26
N THR A 9 -5.87 -26.93 -42.92
CA THR A 9 -7.06 -26.08 -42.86
C THR A 9 -8.29 -26.88 -43.28
N SER A 10 -9.19 -27.20 -42.35
CA SER A 10 -10.59 -27.51 -42.68
C SER A 10 -11.42 -26.26 -42.38
N ILE A 11 -11.56 -25.40 -43.38
CA ILE A 11 -12.56 -24.34 -43.39
C ILE A 11 -13.90 -25.05 -43.58
N PHE A 12 -14.64 -25.27 -42.50
CA PHE A 12 -16.06 -25.60 -42.60
C PHE A 12 -16.79 -24.30 -42.94
N THR A 13 -17.02 -24.07 -44.24
CA THR A 13 -17.98 -23.08 -44.72
C THR A 13 -19.38 -23.56 -44.39
N MET A 14 -19.86 -23.28 -43.18
CA MET A 14 -21.28 -23.36 -42.87
C MET A 14 -21.89 -22.00 -43.25
N SER A 15 -22.39 -21.94 -44.48
CA SER A 15 -23.16 -20.81 -44.99
C SER A 15 -24.48 -20.68 -44.21
N LEU A 16 -24.45 -19.93 -43.11
CA LEU A 16 -25.66 -19.38 -42.50
C LEU A 16 -26.04 -18.11 -43.27
N LEU A 17 -27.00 -18.28 -44.15
CA LEU A 17 -27.77 -17.21 -44.78
C LEU A 17 -28.46 -16.39 -43.67
N LEU A 18 -27.86 -15.25 -43.32
CA LEU A 18 -28.55 -14.14 -42.68
C LEU A 18 -28.75 -13.07 -43.74
N THR A 19 -29.97 -13.00 -44.27
CA THR A 19 -30.44 -11.91 -45.11
C THR A 19 -30.51 -10.63 -44.26
N GLY A 20 -29.70 -9.63 -44.64
CA GLY A 20 -29.85 -8.23 -44.22
C GLY A 20 -29.18 -7.85 -42.89
N CYS A 21 -27.87 -7.63 -42.89
CA CYS A 21 -27.19 -6.78 -41.91
C CYS A 21 -25.99 -6.10 -42.58
N ASN A 22 -25.91 -4.79 -42.42
CA ASN A 22 -24.86 -3.92 -42.96
C ASN A 22 -23.46 -4.48 -42.67
N ASN A 23 -22.59 -4.49 -43.69
CA ASN A 23 -21.21 -4.98 -43.56
C ASN A 23 -20.37 -4.11 -42.60
N ASP A 24 -20.82 -2.90 -42.29
CA ASP A 24 -20.16 -1.96 -41.39
C ASP A 24 -20.10 -2.43 -39.94
N ASP A 25 -21.01 -3.32 -39.49
CA ASP A 25 -21.03 -3.79 -38.10
C ASP A 25 -20.06 -4.96 -37.85
N LYS A 26 -19.66 -5.69 -38.89
CA LYS A 26 -18.69 -6.81 -38.77
C LYS A 26 -17.26 -6.32 -38.50
N GLU A 27 -16.94 -5.08 -38.84
CA GLU A 27 -15.63 -4.48 -38.54
C GLU A 27 -15.57 -3.84 -37.14
N LYS A 28 -16.72 -3.58 -36.52
CA LYS A 28 -16.79 -2.89 -35.22
C LYS A 28 -16.43 -3.79 -34.04
N PHE A 29 -16.57 -5.11 -34.19
CA PHE A 29 -16.42 -6.04 -33.09
C PHE A 29 -15.45 -7.17 -33.42
N GLU A 30 -14.57 -7.50 -32.48
CA GLU A 30 -13.74 -8.71 -32.52
C GLU A 30 -14.30 -9.77 -31.58
N LEU A 31 -14.37 -11.01 -32.04
CA LEU A 31 -14.76 -12.17 -31.24
C LEU A 31 -13.54 -13.03 -30.95
N SER A 32 -13.33 -13.34 -29.68
CA SER A 32 -12.30 -14.28 -29.23
C SER A 32 -12.95 -15.40 -28.43
N ASN A 33 -12.65 -16.65 -28.79
CA ASN A 33 -13.18 -17.84 -28.12
C ASN A 33 -12.03 -18.58 -27.43
N THR A 34 -12.22 -18.87 -26.15
CA THR A 34 -11.42 -19.85 -25.39
C THR A 34 -12.29 -21.09 -25.14
N ILE A 35 -11.69 -22.16 -24.59
CA ILE A 35 -12.35 -23.46 -24.42
C ILE A 35 -13.68 -23.33 -23.64
N ASP A 36 -13.78 -22.38 -22.70
CA ASP A 36 -14.95 -22.23 -21.82
C ASP A 36 -15.58 -20.84 -21.83
N LYS A 37 -15.07 -19.88 -22.63
CA LYS A 37 -15.51 -18.47 -22.58
C LYS A 37 -15.47 -17.78 -23.94
N THR A 38 -16.48 -16.96 -24.22
CA THR A 38 -16.55 -16.07 -25.38
C THR A 38 -16.37 -14.62 -24.95
N TYR A 39 -15.47 -13.91 -25.61
CA TYR A 39 -15.21 -12.48 -25.41
C TYR A 39 -15.56 -11.70 -26.68
N LEU A 40 -16.11 -10.50 -26.50
CA LEU A 40 -16.46 -9.56 -27.55
C LEU A 40 -15.78 -8.21 -27.28
N LEU A 41 -14.88 -7.78 -28.15
CA LEU A 41 -14.19 -6.50 -28.07
C LEU A 41 -14.84 -5.51 -29.05
N ASN A 42 -15.34 -4.38 -28.56
CA ASN A 42 -15.75 -3.27 -29.40
C ASN A 42 -14.51 -2.45 -29.81
N LYS A 43 -14.14 -2.50 -31.09
CA LYS A 43 -12.97 -1.79 -31.63
C LYS A 43 -13.14 -0.28 -31.69
N GLN A 44 -14.37 0.23 -31.63
CA GLN A 44 -14.64 1.67 -31.74
C GLN A 44 -14.38 2.41 -30.44
N ASN A 45 -14.73 1.79 -29.31
CA ASN A 45 -14.62 2.41 -27.98
C ASN A 45 -13.71 1.64 -27.01
N GLY A 46 -13.18 0.48 -27.41
CA GLY A 46 -12.30 -0.36 -26.60
C GLY A 46 -13.00 -1.15 -25.50
N GLU A 47 -14.33 -1.17 -25.46
CA GLU A 47 -15.08 -1.90 -24.43
C GLU A 47 -15.00 -3.42 -24.66
N LEU A 48 -14.74 -4.16 -23.59
CA LEU A 48 -14.70 -5.62 -23.59
C LEU A 48 -15.95 -6.18 -22.93
N PHE A 49 -16.52 -7.23 -23.52
CA PHE A 49 -17.68 -7.94 -22.99
C PHE A 49 -17.36 -9.43 -22.89
N TYR A 50 -17.88 -10.05 -21.83
CA TYR A 50 -17.86 -11.49 -21.60
C TYR A 50 -19.26 -12.04 -21.86
N ILE A 51 -19.37 -13.13 -22.61
CA ILE A 51 -20.66 -13.75 -22.94
C ILE A 51 -20.73 -15.12 -22.27
N ASP A 52 -21.76 -15.31 -21.46
CA ASP A 52 -22.05 -16.56 -20.75
C ASP A 52 -23.55 -16.87 -20.82
N ASN A 53 -23.91 -18.10 -21.20
CA ASN A 53 -25.30 -18.54 -21.30
C ASN A 53 -26.23 -17.53 -22.01
N LYS A 54 -25.77 -16.96 -23.15
CA LYS A 54 -26.47 -15.92 -23.95
C LYS A 54 -26.66 -14.57 -23.24
N THR A 55 -26.05 -14.38 -22.08
CA THR A 55 -26.04 -13.11 -21.34
C THR A 55 -24.72 -12.39 -21.59
N MET A 56 -24.79 -11.10 -21.90
CA MET A 56 -23.62 -10.25 -22.11
C MET A 56 -23.30 -9.48 -20.83
N TYR A 57 -22.09 -9.66 -20.32
CA TYR A 57 -21.56 -8.96 -19.17
C TYR A 57 -20.51 -7.96 -19.65
N LYS A 58 -20.71 -6.66 -19.38
CA LYS A 58 -19.67 -5.66 -19.62
C LYS A 58 -18.50 -5.97 -18.69
N VAL A 59 -17.32 -6.22 -19.27
CA VAL A 59 -16.08 -6.32 -18.50
C VAL A 59 -15.70 -4.90 -18.13
N VAL A 60 -16.11 -4.50 -16.93
CA VAL A 60 -15.56 -3.31 -16.30
C VAL A 60 -14.17 -3.70 -15.84
N THR A 61 -13.14 -3.35 -16.61
CA THR A 61 -11.84 -3.14 -15.99
C THR A 61 -12.08 -2.04 -14.99
N GLU A 62 -12.06 -2.38 -13.69
CA GLU A 62 -12.07 -1.39 -12.61
C GLU A 62 -11.20 -0.23 -13.08
N THR A 63 -11.81 0.94 -13.24
CA THR A 63 -11.03 2.15 -13.44
C THR A 63 -10.19 2.25 -12.21
N GLU A 64 -8.95 1.78 -12.31
CA GLU A 64 -7.97 1.82 -11.25
C GLU A 64 -8.05 3.23 -10.68
N THR A 65 -8.58 3.35 -9.47
CA THR A 65 -8.18 4.46 -8.64
C THR A 65 -6.74 4.13 -8.26
N LYS A 66 -5.85 4.35 -9.24
CA LYS A 66 -4.41 4.27 -9.06
C LYS A 66 -4.13 5.28 -7.98
N ASN A 67 -3.77 4.82 -6.80
CA ASN A 67 -2.73 5.57 -6.14
C ASN A 67 -1.53 5.56 -7.07
N LYS A 68 -1.19 6.76 -7.52
CA LYS A 68 -0.21 6.96 -8.59
C LYS A 68 1.11 6.48 -8.02
N ILE A 69 1.79 5.61 -8.75
CA ILE A 69 3.24 5.41 -8.60
C ILE A 69 3.87 6.80 -8.40
N GLY A 70 4.49 7.04 -7.24
CA GLY A 70 5.03 8.34 -6.82
C GLY A 70 4.28 9.04 -5.68
N GLU A 71 3.09 8.58 -5.28
CA GLU A 71 2.34 9.12 -4.15
C GLU A 71 3.04 8.86 -2.81
N ILE A 72 3.00 9.86 -1.93
CA ILE A 72 3.65 9.82 -0.62
C ILE A 72 2.57 9.67 0.45
N LEU A 73 2.53 8.51 1.11
CA LEU A 73 1.65 8.31 2.26
C LEU A 73 2.39 8.71 3.53
N ASN A 74 1.73 9.50 4.37
CA ASN A 74 2.26 10.01 5.63
C ASN A 74 1.39 9.52 6.78
N LEU A 75 2.02 9.14 7.88
CA LEU A 75 1.34 8.85 9.12
C LEU A 75 2.13 9.49 10.27
N GLU A 76 1.46 10.23 11.13
CA GLU A 76 2.04 10.73 12.37
C GLU A 76 1.18 10.31 13.55
N ASP A 77 1.83 9.90 14.63
CA ASP A 77 1.18 9.54 15.88
C ASP A 77 2.09 9.84 17.07
N THR A 78 1.54 9.90 18.28
CA THR A 78 2.28 10.08 19.52
C THR A 78 1.89 9.02 20.54
N LEU A 79 2.87 8.25 20.99
CA LEU A 79 2.71 7.19 21.98
C LEU A 79 3.62 7.49 23.17
N GLU A 80 3.01 7.83 24.31
CA GLU A 80 3.71 8.22 25.54
C GLU A 80 4.75 9.32 25.27
N TYR A 81 6.04 8.99 25.36
CA TYR A 81 7.16 9.91 25.11
C TYR A 81 7.73 9.83 23.69
N SER A 82 7.00 9.22 22.75
CA SER A 82 7.51 8.91 21.41
C SER A 82 6.59 9.45 20.32
N LYS A 83 7.08 10.42 19.54
CA LYS A 83 6.46 10.81 18.28
C LYS A 83 6.90 9.86 17.18
N ILE A 84 5.95 9.22 16.51
CA ILE A 84 6.15 8.36 15.33
C ILE A 84 5.78 9.15 14.09
N SER A 85 6.67 9.21 13.10
CA SER A 85 6.38 9.74 11.77
C SER A 85 6.83 8.73 10.71
N ILE A 86 5.89 8.26 9.88
CA ILE A 86 6.13 7.33 8.79
C ILE A 86 5.83 8.03 7.47
N LYS A 87 6.78 7.93 6.54
CA LYS A 87 6.67 8.39 5.16
C LYS A 87 6.91 7.22 4.25
N THR A 88 6.01 6.95 3.31
CA THR A 88 6.21 5.91 2.30
C THR A 88 6.03 6.47 0.90
N LYS A 89 6.74 5.90 -0.07
CA LYS A 89 6.60 6.22 -1.48
C LYS A 89 6.62 4.93 -2.28
N VAL A 90 5.57 4.69 -3.04
CA VAL A 90 5.50 3.56 -3.96
C VAL A 90 6.15 3.96 -5.28
N TYR A 91 7.13 3.20 -5.75
CA TYR A 91 7.80 3.42 -7.03
C TYR A 91 8.03 2.10 -7.76
N ASN A 92 7.37 1.93 -8.91
CA ASN A 92 7.35 0.69 -9.70
C ASN A 92 6.96 -0.55 -8.87
N ASP A 93 7.93 -1.43 -8.64
CA ASP A 93 7.85 -2.71 -7.96
C ASP A 93 8.46 -2.62 -6.55
N SER A 94 8.57 -1.42 -6.00
CA SER A 94 9.20 -1.18 -4.70
C SER A 94 8.42 -0.16 -3.88
N VAL A 95 8.33 -0.41 -2.58
CA VAL A 95 7.88 0.58 -1.61
C VAL A 95 9.09 1.05 -0.82
N TYR A 96 9.34 2.35 -0.88
CA TYR A 96 10.34 3.03 -0.06
C TYR A 96 9.66 3.58 1.17
N TYR A 97 10.32 3.49 2.32
CA TYR A 97 9.79 4.03 3.56
C TYR A 97 10.88 4.69 4.38
N ARG A 98 10.50 5.77 5.06
CA ARG A 98 11.24 6.46 6.09
C ARG A 98 10.39 6.45 7.35
N PHE A 99 10.94 5.89 8.41
CA PHE A 99 10.37 5.91 9.75
C PHE A 99 11.24 6.81 10.62
N ASN A 100 10.60 7.73 11.34
CA ASN A 100 11.24 8.55 12.35
C ASN A 100 10.54 8.31 13.68
N LEU A 101 11.36 8.15 14.71
CA LEU A 101 10.92 8.09 16.09
C LEU A 101 11.64 9.17 16.88
N GLN A 102 10.89 10.09 17.46
CA GLN A 102 11.46 11.21 18.21
C GLN A 102 10.98 11.16 19.65
N TYR A 103 11.87 11.50 20.57
CA TYR A 103 11.48 11.75 21.95
C TYR A 103 10.62 13.01 22.00
N LEU A 104 9.45 12.90 22.63
CA LEU A 104 8.55 14.02 22.86
C LEU A 104 8.27 14.13 24.37
N PRO A 105 8.86 15.13 25.06
CA PRO A 105 8.60 15.33 26.48
C PRO A 105 7.14 15.75 26.72
N LEU A 106 6.60 15.34 27.87
CA LEU A 106 5.30 15.74 28.36
C LEU A 106 5.38 17.14 28.99
N ILE A 107 5.29 18.16 28.15
CA ILE A 107 5.27 19.56 28.59
C ILE A 107 3.82 19.99 28.79
N VAL A 108 3.49 20.47 29.99
CA VAL A 108 2.20 21.08 30.30
C VAL A 108 2.37 22.57 30.60
N GLU A 109 1.35 23.35 30.25
CA GLU A 109 1.26 24.74 30.70
C GLU A 109 0.51 24.79 32.03
N ILE A 110 1.17 25.35 33.05
CA ILE A 110 0.58 25.59 34.36
C ILE A 110 0.70 27.07 34.72
N ASN A 111 -0.12 27.55 35.65
CA ASN A 111 0.03 28.88 36.20
C ASN A 111 1.30 28.94 37.06
N ASP A 112 2.04 30.05 36.96
CA ASP A 112 3.20 30.30 37.79
C ASP A 112 2.76 30.48 39.26
N GLU A 113 3.38 29.73 40.17
CA GLU A 113 3.12 29.80 41.61
C GLU A 113 3.48 31.18 42.17
N ALA A 114 4.47 31.87 41.58
CA ALA A 114 4.88 33.22 41.97
C ALA A 114 4.00 34.32 41.32
N ASN A 115 3.38 34.02 40.17
CA ASN A 115 2.49 34.95 39.47
C ASN A 115 1.36 34.20 38.74
N PRO A 116 0.19 34.01 39.37
CA PRO A 116 -0.91 33.22 38.80
C PRO A 116 -1.49 33.74 37.47
N SER A 117 -1.16 34.97 37.07
CA SER A 117 -1.55 35.55 35.78
C SER A 117 -0.65 35.13 34.61
N GLN A 118 0.48 34.49 34.89
CA GLN A 118 1.46 34.02 33.91
C GLN A 118 1.40 32.49 33.78
N LYS A 119 1.50 31.98 32.56
CA LYS A 119 1.66 30.55 32.29
C LYS A 119 3.14 30.21 32.12
N ILE A 120 3.58 29.12 32.76
CA ILE A 120 4.91 28.54 32.59
C ILE A 120 4.80 27.12 32.03
N LYS A 121 5.83 26.71 31.29
CA LYS A 121 5.96 25.35 30.76
C LYS A 121 6.67 24.48 31.79
N LYS A 122 6.01 23.44 32.27
CA LYS A 122 6.60 22.45 33.17
C LYS A 122 6.73 21.12 32.44
N ASP A 123 7.93 20.55 32.47
CA ASP A 123 8.17 19.19 32.01
C ASP A 123 7.71 18.22 33.11
N LEU A 124 6.71 17.39 32.79
CA LEU A 124 6.20 16.32 33.65
C LEU A 124 6.61 14.93 33.14
N SER A 125 7.59 14.86 32.24
CA SER A 125 8.14 13.59 31.75
C SER A 125 8.75 12.81 32.90
N LYS A 126 8.36 11.54 33.02
CA LYS A 126 8.99 10.60 33.97
C LYS A 126 10.27 9.98 33.42
N VAL A 127 10.48 10.11 32.12
CA VAL A 127 11.55 9.48 31.36
C VAL A 127 12.25 10.57 30.57
N ASN A 128 13.56 10.68 30.70
CA ASN A 128 14.36 11.61 29.90
C ASN A 128 14.77 10.99 28.55
N PHE A 129 15.36 11.81 27.66
CA PHE A 129 15.80 11.36 26.34
C PHE A 129 16.74 10.14 26.38
N ASP A 130 17.69 10.10 27.32
CA ASP A 130 18.68 9.03 27.39
C ASP A 130 18.06 7.70 27.85
N GLU A 131 17.14 7.75 28.81
CA GLU A 131 16.36 6.59 29.27
C GLU A 131 15.42 6.09 28.19
N TRP A 132 14.75 7.00 27.50
CA TRP A 132 13.91 6.70 26.35
C TRP A 132 14.72 5.99 25.26
N ARG A 133 15.86 6.54 24.89
CA ARG A 133 16.78 6.00 23.88
C ARG A 133 17.27 4.60 24.27
N LYS A 134 17.72 4.41 25.51
CA LYS A 134 18.18 3.11 26.02
C LYS A 134 17.07 2.06 25.95
N THR A 135 15.84 2.43 26.30
CA THR A 135 14.68 1.53 26.30
C THR A 135 14.32 1.08 24.90
N ILE A 136 14.32 2.00 23.93
CA ILE A 136 14.02 1.66 22.52
C ILE A 136 15.09 0.76 21.91
N LEU A 137 16.36 1.00 22.25
CA LEU A 137 17.51 0.27 21.70
C LEU A 137 17.85 -1.03 22.44
N SER A 138 17.16 -1.36 23.53
CA SER A 138 17.52 -2.53 24.33
C SER A 138 17.34 -3.82 23.50
N LEU A 139 18.42 -4.58 23.35
CA LEU A 139 18.51 -5.77 22.48
C LEU A 139 17.59 -6.93 22.89
N ASP A 140 17.01 -6.89 24.09
CA ASP A 140 16.20 -7.97 24.66
C ASP A 140 14.74 -7.97 24.23
N LYS A 141 14.28 -6.95 23.49
CA LYS A 141 12.86 -6.77 23.22
C LYS A 141 12.56 -6.88 21.73
N ASN A 142 11.58 -7.72 21.38
CA ASN A 142 11.10 -7.96 20.02
C ASN A 142 10.29 -6.78 19.45
N TYR A 143 10.70 -5.54 19.74
CA TYR A 143 9.98 -4.36 19.31
C TYR A 143 10.00 -4.21 17.80
N SER A 144 8.84 -3.92 17.26
CA SER A 144 8.63 -3.86 15.83
C SER A 144 7.50 -2.93 15.47
N LEU A 145 7.61 -2.33 14.31
CA LEU A 145 6.55 -1.58 13.66
C LEU A 145 6.17 -2.32 12.37
N THR A 146 4.90 -2.69 12.24
CA THR A 146 4.38 -3.31 11.01
C THR A 146 3.59 -2.28 10.23
N LEU A 147 4.12 -1.92 9.06
CA LEU A 147 3.40 -1.14 8.07
C LEU A 147 2.37 -2.03 7.39
N VAL A 148 1.15 -1.54 7.24
CA VAL A 148 0.03 -2.23 6.60
C VAL A 148 -0.50 -1.35 5.48
N PHE A 149 -0.35 -1.82 4.25
CA PHE A 149 -0.84 -1.14 3.07
C PHE A 149 -2.19 -1.74 2.71
N VAL A 150 -3.20 -0.90 2.58
CA VAL A 150 -4.57 -1.32 2.28
C VAL A 150 -5.06 -0.71 0.98
N ASP A 151 -5.94 -1.41 0.28
CA ASP A 151 -6.63 -0.89 -0.90
C ASP A 151 -7.81 0.02 -0.53
N GLN A 152 -8.61 0.40 -1.54
CA GLN A 152 -9.76 1.29 -1.36
C GLN A 152 -10.88 0.66 -0.54
N ASP A 153 -10.97 -0.67 -0.55
CA ASP A 153 -11.97 -1.43 0.18
C ASP A 153 -11.46 -1.83 1.58
N ASN A 154 -10.32 -1.30 2.00
CA ASN A 154 -9.60 -1.60 3.25
C ASN A 154 -9.08 -3.04 3.36
N PHE A 155 -8.91 -3.76 2.26
CA PHE A 155 -8.22 -5.05 2.30
C PHE A 155 -6.71 -4.84 2.39
N THR A 156 -6.05 -5.65 3.22
CA THR A 156 -4.59 -5.63 3.31
C THR A 156 -3.98 -6.19 2.03
N VAL A 157 -3.20 -5.36 1.34
CA VAL A 157 -2.53 -5.75 0.09
C VAL A 157 -1.06 -6.07 0.29
N ALA A 158 -0.41 -5.43 1.27
CA ALA A 158 0.97 -5.72 1.64
C ALA A 158 1.27 -5.34 3.08
N THR A 159 2.28 -5.99 3.66
CA THR A 159 2.78 -5.64 4.99
C THR A 159 4.30 -5.61 5.02
N LYS A 160 4.85 -4.78 5.91
CA LYS A 160 6.29 -4.74 6.18
C LYS A 160 6.55 -4.54 7.66
N THR A 161 7.11 -5.55 8.30
CA THR A 161 7.60 -5.45 9.68
C THR A 161 9.02 -4.94 9.71
N ILE A 162 9.24 -3.90 10.52
CA ILE A 162 10.51 -3.24 10.77
C ILE A 162 10.91 -3.53 12.22
N PRO A 163 11.93 -4.38 12.47
CA PRO A 163 12.42 -4.62 13.82
C PRO A 163 13.26 -3.43 14.32
N LEU A 164 12.94 -2.91 15.50
CA LEU A 164 13.62 -1.73 16.05
C LEU A 164 15.04 -2.03 16.59
N ARG A 165 15.37 -3.31 16.83
CA ARG A 165 16.66 -3.76 17.41
C ARG A 165 17.90 -3.59 16.52
N ASN A 166 17.73 -3.39 15.20
CA ASN A 166 18.82 -3.41 14.21
C ASN A 166 18.92 -2.11 13.40
N LEU A 167 18.38 -1.01 13.92
CA LEU A 167 18.38 0.26 13.19
C LEU A 167 19.77 0.90 13.29
N THR A 168 20.44 1.13 12.16
CA THR A 168 21.62 1.99 12.10
C THR A 168 21.15 3.41 12.29
N VAL A 169 21.35 3.96 13.49
CA VAL A 169 20.68 5.21 13.88
C VAL A 169 21.54 6.42 13.58
N ASN A 170 20.97 7.39 12.85
CA ASN A 170 21.51 8.74 12.76
C ASN A 170 20.83 9.62 13.83
N PHE A 171 21.51 9.83 14.97
CA PHE A 171 21.00 10.64 16.06
C PHE A 171 21.34 12.11 15.84
N LYS A 172 20.37 12.88 15.37
CA LYS A 172 20.39 14.34 15.55
C LYS A 172 19.30 14.80 16.52
N ASP A 173 18.10 14.20 16.45
CA ASP A 173 16.96 14.49 17.34
C ASP A 173 16.00 13.29 17.54
N GLY A 174 16.45 12.06 17.25
CA GLY A 174 15.61 10.85 17.26
C GLY A 174 16.26 9.64 16.59
N ILE A 175 15.46 8.60 16.36
CA ILE A 175 15.83 7.40 15.62
C ILE A 175 15.18 7.46 14.24
N THR A 176 15.99 7.63 13.20
CA THR A 176 15.53 7.54 11.81
C THR A 176 15.96 6.22 11.20
N TYR A 177 15.03 5.59 10.49
CA TYR A 177 15.28 4.42 9.68
C TYR A 177 14.71 4.58 8.28
N GLU A 178 15.45 4.12 7.30
CA GLU A 178 15.05 4.11 5.90
C GLU A 178 15.23 2.71 5.35
N GLY A 179 14.31 2.32 4.47
CA GLY A 179 14.42 1.06 3.78
C GLY A 179 13.48 0.98 2.61
N SER A 180 13.55 -0.16 1.95
CA SER A 180 12.60 -0.53 0.90
C SER A 180 12.27 -2.01 0.96
N PHE A 181 11.19 -2.37 0.30
CA PHE A 181 10.89 -3.77 0.00
C PHE A 181 10.22 -3.87 -1.37
N ALA A 182 10.47 -5.00 -2.04
CA ALA A 182 9.86 -5.28 -3.33
C ALA A 182 8.38 -5.66 -3.16
N ILE A 183 7.56 -5.28 -4.13
CA ILE A 183 6.14 -5.56 -4.20
C ILE A 183 5.75 -5.78 -5.65
N ASP A 184 4.80 -6.68 -5.90
CA ASP A 184 4.29 -6.87 -7.25
C ASP A 184 3.64 -5.58 -7.76
N LYS A 185 3.92 -5.21 -9.02
CA LYS A 185 3.40 -4.00 -9.64
C LYS A 185 1.86 -3.94 -9.64
N SER A 186 1.19 -5.08 -9.79
CA SER A 186 -0.27 -5.20 -9.75
C SER A 186 -0.86 -4.97 -8.36
N ILE A 187 -0.06 -5.15 -7.31
CA ILE A 187 -0.42 -4.84 -5.92
C ILE A 187 -0.11 -3.38 -5.63
N ALA A 188 1.04 -2.89 -6.11
CA ALA A 188 1.48 -1.51 -5.94
C ALA A 188 0.45 -0.48 -6.45
N THR A 189 -0.23 -0.75 -7.56
CA THR A 189 -1.26 0.13 -8.11
C THR A 189 -2.54 0.19 -7.27
N LYS A 190 -2.75 -0.77 -6.36
CA LYS A 190 -3.93 -0.89 -5.51
C LYS A 190 -3.76 -0.26 -4.13
N ILE A 191 -2.54 0.06 -3.70
CA ILE A 191 -2.26 0.62 -2.37
C ILE A 191 -2.95 1.97 -2.24
N ASN A 192 -4.02 2.09 -1.47
CA ASN A 192 -4.76 3.34 -1.25
C ASN A 192 -4.34 4.06 0.03
N THR A 193 -4.12 3.31 1.11
CA THR A 193 -3.90 3.89 2.45
C THR A 193 -2.82 3.13 3.21
N LEU A 194 -2.17 3.84 4.13
CA LEU A 194 -1.17 3.29 5.04
C LEU A 194 -1.75 3.26 6.46
N GLN A 195 -1.65 2.11 7.09
CA GLN A 195 -1.89 1.88 8.50
C GLN A 195 -0.64 1.29 9.14
N TYR A 196 -0.61 1.20 10.47
CA TYR A 196 0.48 0.56 11.17
C TYR A 196 0.01 -0.13 12.45
N TYR A 197 0.70 -1.21 12.80
CA TYR A 197 0.64 -1.84 14.11
C TYR A 197 2.01 -1.76 14.76
N TYR A 198 2.04 -1.79 16.09
CA TYR A 198 3.28 -1.72 16.83
C TYR A 198 3.33 -2.74 17.95
N TYR A 199 4.55 -3.19 18.25
CA TYR A 199 4.92 -3.79 19.50
C TYR A 199 6.03 -2.91 20.08
N PHE A 200 5.71 -2.13 21.11
CA PHE A 200 6.49 -0.95 21.52
C PHE A 200 6.69 -0.96 23.05
N PRO A 201 7.75 -0.33 23.59
CA PRO A 201 7.94 -0.26 25.03
C PRO A 201 6.85 0.50 25.75
N GLU A 202 6.47 -0.04 26.91
CA GLU A 202 5.76 0.70 27.95
C GLU A 202 6.77 1.44 28.83
N PHE A 203 6.60 2.74 28.99
CA PHE A 203 7.45 3.57 29.85
C PHE A 203 6.93 3.66 31.29
N ASN A 204 5.75 3.11 31.58
CA ASN A 204 5.08 3.18 32.88
C ASN A 204 5.77 2.40 34.02
N ASN A 205 6.69 1.49 33.69
CA ASN A 205 7.34 0.58 34.66
C ASN A 205 8.81 0.94 34.97
N ILE A 206 9.33 2.04 34.46
CA ILE A 206 10.70 2.48 34.78
C ILE A 206 10.67 3.08 36.20
N LYS A 207 11.06 2.27 37.19
CA LYS A 207 11.23 2.73 38.58
C LYS A 207 12.37 3.74 38.63
N GLN A 208 12.10 4.86 39.31
CA GLN A 208 13.09 5.86 39.73
C GLN A 208 14.14 5.25 40.65
#